data_AF-K4BG03-F1
#
_entry.id   AF-K4BG03-F1
#
_cell.length_a   1.000
_cell.length_b   1.000
_cell.length_c   1.000
_cell.angle_alpha   90.00
_cell.angle_beta   90.00
_cell.angle_gamma   90.00
#
_symmetry.space_group_name_H-M   'P 1'
#
loop_
_entity.id
_entity.type
_entity.pdbx_description
1 polymer ?
#
loop_
_entity_poly.entity_id
_entity_poly.type
_entity_poly.pdbx_seq_one_letter_code
_entity_poly.pdbx_strand_id
1 'polypeptide(L)'
;MNEKRIKSDEPHLSLPLKTPIEYESVNRIPSLEEALNSEIKHGQVDPNMNMKKLRRTISNRLSAQRSRMRKTEYIDLLKKEAKDLEERIAFLGRKIENDKDNNKKLQLENQMLQLQLDSITNKSNLLAVQNEELKAELKRLKEPEDEEDEEYIDIDQYLNFDNMNFSPSRNDGI
;
A
#
# COMPACT_ATOMS: atom_id res chain seq x y z
N MET A 1 53.56 28.01 58.95
CA MET A 1 53.23 28.93 57.85
C MET A 1 51.80 28.63 57.43
N ASN A 2 50.90 29.59 57.66
CA ASN A 2 49.45 29.42 57.55
C ASN A 2 48.96 29.99 56.21
N GLU A 3 48.57 29.13 55.27
CA GLU A 3 47.94 29.56 54.03
C GLU A 3 46.42 29.69 54.22
N LYS A 4 45.96 30.94 54.35
CA LYS A 4 44.55 31.31 54.38
C LYS A 4 44.01 31.21 52.95
N ARG A 5 43.11 30.25 52.69
CA ARG A 5 42.32 30.21 51.46
C ARG A 5 41.30 31.37 51.50
N ILE A 6 41.48 32.33 50.61
CA ILE A 6 40.55 33.44 50.37
C ILE A 6 39.37 32.85 49.59
N LYS A 7 38.18 32.80 50.21
CA LYS A 7 36.91 32.54 49.51
C LYS A 7 36.54 33.84 48.78
N SER A 8 36.38 33.77 47.46
CA SER A 8 35.81 34.85 46.66
C SER A 8 34.31 34.92 46.93
N ASP A 9 33.86 36.08 47.44
CA ASP A 9 32.44 36.42 47.60
C ASP A 9 31.79 36.58 46.22
N GLU A 10 30.94 35.63 45.83
CA GLU A 10 30.01 35.82 44.71
C GLU A 10 28.86 36.74 45.17
N PRO A 11 28.50 37.79 44.40
CA PRO A 11 27.33 38.58 44.73
C PRO A 11 26.09 37.71 44.50
N HIS A 12 25.42 37.33 45.59
CA HIS A 12 24.07 36.78 45.55
C HIS A 12 23.13 37.79 44.88
N LEU A 13 22.94 37.68 43.55
CA LEU A 13 21.79 38.26 42.88
C LEU A 13 20.56 37.46 43.33
N SER A 14 20.00 37.88 44.46
CA SER A 14 18.66 37.48 44.90
C SER A 14 17.64 38.07 43.95
N LEU A 15 17.44 37.41 42.81
CA LEU A 15 16.25 37.61 41.99
C LEU A 15 15.03 37.27 42.86
N PRO A 16 14.07 38.19 43.03
CA PRO A 16 12.89 37.90 43.81
C PRO A 16 12.10 36.80 43.09
N LEU A 17 12.09 35.60 43.68
CA LEU A 17 11.17 34.53 43.34
C LEU A 17 9.75 34.99 43.71
N LYS A 18 9.13 35.75 42.82
CA LYS A 18 7.67 35.95 42.86
C LYS A 18 7.05 34.60 42.56
N THR A 19 6.26 34.10 43.51
CA THR A 19 5.43 32.91 43.36
C THR A 19 4.52 33.06 42.13
N PRO A 20 4.19 31.97 41.42
CA PRO A 20 3.34 32.02 40.22
C PRO A 20 1.90 32.37 40.58
N ILE A 21 1.63 33.65 40.79
CA ILE A 21 0.29 34.20 40.76
C ILE A 21 -0.07 34.23 39.28
N GLU A 22 -1.05 33.39 38.92
CA GLU A 22 -1.90 33.42 37.74
C GLU A 22 -1.21 34.00 36.49
N TYR A 23 -0.85 33.09 35.58
CA TYR A 23 -0.43 33.37 34.21
C TYR A 23 -1.34 34.45 33.59
N GLU A 24 -0.98 35.72 33.73
CA GLU A 24 -1.47 36.74 32.83
C GLU A 24 -1.04 36.24 31.46
N SER A 25 -2.03 35.84 30.66
CA SER A 25 -1.84 35.46 29.27
C SER A 25 -0.82 36.42 28.67
N VAL A 26 0.34 35.90 28.27
CA VAL A 26 1.46 36.69 27.72
C VAL A 26 1.03 37.54 26.51
N ASN A 27 -0.17 37.25 25.99
CA ASN A 27 -0.80 37.90 24.85
C ASN A 27 -2.05 38.73 25.21
N ARG A 28 -2.34 39.00 26.50
CA ARG A 28 -3.48 39.86 26.86
C ARG A 28 -3.17 41.31 26.52
N ILE A 29 -3.79 41.81 25.45
CA ILE A 29 -3.74 43.24 25.13
C ILE A 29 -4.70 43.96 26.07
N PRO A 30 -4.21 44.87 26.95
CA PRO A 30 -5.04 45.54 27.95
C PRO A 30 -6.12 46.38 27.29
N SER A 31 -7.17 46.66 28.05
CA SER A 31 -8.21 47.59 27.61
C SER A 31 -7.66 49.02 27.55
N LEU A 32 -8.35 49.91 26.83
CA LEU A 32 -7.91 51.30 26.69
C LEU A 32 -7.83 52.01 28.06
N GLU A 33 -8.81 51.78 28.94
CA GLU A 33 -8.84 52.40 30.27
C GLU A 33 -7.79 51.77 31.20
N GLU A 34 -7.54 50.45 31.12
CA GLU A 34 -6.46 49.79 31.86
C GLU A 34 -5.09 50.38 31.47
N ALA A 35 -4.85 50.56 30.17
CA ALA A 35 -3.60 51.13 29.66
C ALA A 35 -3.45 52.62 30.00
N LEU A 36 -4.53 53.39 29.95
CA LEU A 36 -4.55 54.80 30.33
C LEU A 36 -4.25 55.00 31.82
N ASN A 37 -4.93 54.24 32.68
CA ASN A 37 -4.71 54.30 34.12
C ASN A 37 -3.27 53.92 34.49
N SER A 38 -2.67 52.98 33.75
CA SER A 38 -1.28 52.59 33.95
C SER A 38 -0.31 53.73 33.59
N GLU A 39 -0.49 54.38 32.43
CA GLU A 39 0.37 55.50 32.03
C GLU A 39 0.29 56.70 33.00
N ILE A 40 -0.92 57.01 33.49
CA ILE A 40 -1.14 58.07 34.48
C ILE A 40 -0.48 57.70 35.81
N LYS A 41 -0.66 56.46 36.30
CA LYS A 41 -0.06 55.99 37.55
C LYS A 41 1.47 55.94 37.52
N HIS A 42 2.06 55.64 36.38
CA HIS A 42 3.52 55.54 36.22
C HIS A 42 4.18 56.89 35.91
N GLY A 43 3.43 58.00 35.88
CA GLY A 43 4.00 59.34 35.69
C GLY A 43 4.69 59.53 34.33
N GLN A 44 4.40 58.68 33.34
CA GLN A 44 5.01 58.76 32.00
C GLN A 44 4.33 59.77 31.08
N VAL A 45 3.35 60.49 31.59
CA VAL A 45 2.55 61.46 30.85
C VAL A 45 3.06 62.86 31.19
N ASP A 46 3.44 63.62 30.18
CA ASP A 46 3.77 65.04 30.32
C ASP A 46 2.59 65.78 31.00
N PRO A 47 2.82 66.51 32.11
CA PRO A 47 1.79 67.28 32.81
C PRO A 47 1.02 68.28 31.92
N ASN A 48 1.59 68.68 30.78
CA ASN A 48 0.96 69.58 29.80
C ASN A 48 0.29 68.84 28.61
N MET A 49 0.27 67.50 28.63
CA MET A 49 -0.34 66.68 27.58
C MET A 49 -1.87 66.77 27.63
N ASN A 50 -2.49 67.06 26.49
CA ASN A 50 -3.96 67.02 26.38
C ASN A 50 -4.47 65.57 26.49
N MET A 51 -5.39 65.31 27.41
CA MET A 51 -6.01 64.00 27.66
C MET A 51 -6.59 63.33 26.39
N LYS A 52 -7.13 64.12 25.45
CA LYS A 52 -7.64 63.59 24.17
C LYS A 52 -6.52 63.05 23.28
N LYS A 53 -5.36 63.72 23.26
CA LYS A 53 -4.17 63.25 22.54
C LYS A 53 -3.61 61.99 23.19
N LEU A 54 -3.52 61.95 24.53
CA LEU A 54 -3.08 60.78 25.28
C LEU A 54 -3.96 59.55 24.95
N ARG A 55 -5.28 59.68 25.08
CA ARG A 55 -6.24 58.61 24.73
C ARG A 55 -6.05 58.10 23.30
N ARG A 56 -5.86 59.00 22.34
CA ARG A 56 -5.62 58.63 20.94
C ARG A 56 -4.30 57.87 20.76
N THR A 57 -3.22 58.32 21.39
CA THR A 57 -1.91 57.66 21.32
C THR A 57 -1.98 56.23 21.86
N ILE A 58 -2.59 56.05 23.04
CA ILE A 58 -2.76 54.73 23.64
C ILE A 58 -3.65 53.84 22.76
N SER A 59 -4.78 54.36 22.28
CA SER A 59 -5.71 53.61 21.41
C SER A 59 -5.04 53.15 20.11
N ASN A 60 -4.25 54.01 19.46
CA ASN A 60 -3.49 53.65 18.28
C ASN A 60 -2.42 52.59 18.58
N ARG A 61 -1.73 52.71 19.71
CA ARG A 61 -0.74 51.71 20.15
C ARG A 61 -1.39 50.33 20.36
N LEU A 62 -2.51 50.27 21.08
CA LEU A 62 -3.24 49.03 21.31
C LEU A 62 -3.78 48.44 20.00
N SER A 63 -4.30 49.28 19.10
CA SER A 63 -4.78 48.85 17.79
C SER A 63 -3.66 48.26 16.93
N ALA A 64 -2.48 48.89 16.92
CA ALA A 64 -1.30 48.39 16.23
C ALA A 64 -0.80 47.07 16.85
N GLN A 65 -0.81 46.93 18.17
CA GLN A 65 -0.48 45.69 18.86
C GLN A 65 -1.45 44.55 18.49
N ARG A 66 -2.76 44.81 18.48
CA ARG A 66 -3.80 43.85 18.03
C ARG A 66 -3.62 43.45 16.57
N SER A 67 -3.25 44.41 15.73
CA SER A 67 -2.98 44.15 14.31
C SER A 67 -1.76 43.24 14.14
N ARG A 68 -0.66 43.50 14.84
CA ARG A 68 0.54 42.65 14.81
C ARG A 68 0.25 41.24 15.33
N MET A 69 -0.46 41.13 16.45
CA MET A 69 -0.84 39.84 17.04
C MET A 69 -1.65 38.98 16.07
N ARG A 70 -2.73 39.55 15.50
CA ARG A 70 -3.56 38.83 14.51
C ARG A 70 -2.76 38.40 13.28
N LYS A 71 -1.80 39.23 12.83
CA LYS A 71 -0.93 38.87 11.70
C LYS A 71 -0.03 37.67 12.05
N THR A 72 0.55 37.64 13.25
CA THR A 72 1.35 36.50 13.71
C THR A 72 0.51 35.24 13.81
N GLU A 73 -0.67 35.31 14.45
CA GLU A 73 -1.61 34.19 14.55
C GLU A 73 -2.00 33.63 13.18
N TYR A 74 -2.28 34.52 12.21
CA TYR A 74 -2.60 34.11 10.84
C TYR A 74 -1.41 33.44 10.14
N ILE A 75 -0.19 33.97 10.31
CA ILE A 75 1.02 33.34 9.75
C ILE A 75 1.24 31.96 10.37
N ASP A 76 1.03 31.80 11.67
CA ASP A 76 1.22 30.53 12.35
C ASP A 76 0.16 29.50 11.94
N LEU A 77 -1.08 29.94 11.71
CA LEU A 77 -2.13 29.12 11.12
C LEU A 77 -1.72 28.62 9.72
N LEU A 78 -1.25 29.52 8.85
CA LEU A 78 -0.79 29.17 7.50
C LEU A 78 0.39 28.19 7.53
N LYS A 79 1.35 28.37 8.43
CA LYS A 79 2.47 27.44 8.59
C LYS A 79 2.00 26.06 9.02
N LYS A 80 1.03 25.99 9.93
CA LYS A 80 0.45 24.72 10.36
C LYS A 80 -0.26 24.03 9.20
N GLU A 81 -1.10 24.76 8.46
CA GLU A 81 -1.80 24.22 7.29
C GLU A 81 -0.84 23.73 6.20
N ALA A 82 0.22 24.49 5.91
CA ALA A 82 1.26 24.08 4.98
C ALA A 82 1.93 22.76 5.42
N LYS A 83 2.28 22.64 6.70
CA LYS A 83 2.86 21.42 7.26
C LYS A 83 1.89 20.23 7.17
N ASP A 84 0.62 20.43 7.51
CA ASP A 84 -0.40 19.38 7.44
C ASP A 84 -0.58 18.89 5.98
N LEU A 85 -0.52 19.81 5.01
CA LEU A 85 -0.55 19.48 3.57
C LEU A 85 0.70 18.72 3.13
N GLU A 86 1.89 19.12 3.56
CA GLU A 86 3.15 18.42 3.27
C GLU A 86 3.13 16.99 3.82
N GLU A 87 2.68 16.80 5.06
CA GLU A 87 2.52 15.48 5.67
C GLU A 87 1.52 14.61 4.88
N ARG A 88 0.41 15.21 4.41
CA ARG A 88 -0.57 14.53 3.58
C ARG A 88 0.01 14.12 2.23
N ILE A 89 0.77 14.98 1.58
CA ILE A 89 1.47 14.69 0.33
C ILE A 89 2.44 13.53 0.52
N ALA A 90 3.25 13.56 1.58
CA ALA A 90 4.21 12.49 1.88
C ALA A 90 3.50 11.14 2.12
N PHE A 91 2.39 11.14 2.85
CA PHE A 91 1.58 9.94 3.08
C PHE A 91 0.98 9.40 1.78
N LEU A 92 0.34 10.25 0.98
CA LEU A 92 -0.27 9.86 -0.30
C LEU A 92 0.77 9.39 -1.31
N GLY A 93 1.94 10.03 -1.36
CA GLY A 93 3.06 9.60 -2.20
C GLY A 93 3.49 8.17 -1.92
N ARG A 94 3.64 7.80 -0.64
CA ARG A 94 3.94 6.41 -0.23
C ARG A 94 2.84 5.43 -0.66
N LYS A 95 1.57 5.81 -0.50
CA LYS A 95 0.44 4.98 -0.91
C LYS A 95 0.45 4.72 -2.42
N ILE A 96 0.66 5.76 -3.22
CA ILE A 96 0.74 5.65 -4.68
C ILE A 96 1.87 4.71 -5.10
N GLU A 97 3.05 4.81 -4.48
CA GLU A 97 4.17 3.94 -4.86
C GLU A 97 3.90 2.47 -4.53
N ASN A 98 3.34 2.20 -3.34
CA ASN A 98 2.91 0.86 -2.98
C ASN A 98 1.86 0.29 -3.95
N ASP A 99 0.87 1.10 -4.34
CA ASP A 99 -0.17 0.68 -5.28
C ASP A 99 0.41 0.42 -6.68
N LYS A 100 1.40 1.22 -7.14
CA LYS A 100 2.13 0.97 -8.38
C LYS A 100 2.88 -0.36 -8.34
N ASP A 101 3.58 -0.65 -7.25
CA ASP A 101 4.34 -1.90 -7.12
C ASP A 101 3.43 -3.12 -7.05
N ASN A 102 2.29 -3.02 -6.36
CA ASN A 102 1.27 -4.07 -6.36
C ASN A 102 0.70 -4.29 -7.76
N ASN A 103 0.41 -3.21 -8.51
CA ASN A 103 -0.07 -3.33 -9.88
C ASN A 103 0.95 -4.02 -10.79
N LYS A 104 2.25 -3.69 -10.68
CA LYS A 104 3.31 -4.39 -11.44
C LYS A 104 3.34 -5.88 -11.13
N LYS A 105 3.23 -6.26 -9.85
CA LYS A 105 3.19 -7.68 -9.43
C LYS A 105 1.99 -8.41 -10.03
N LEU A 106 0.80 -7.80 -9.94
CA LEU A 106 -0.43 -8.36 -10.51
C LEU A 106 -0.34 -8.49 -12.03
N GLN A 107 0.26 -7.53 -12.73
CA GLN A 107 0.47 -7.61 -14.17
C GLN A 107 1.38 -8.78 -14.56
N LEU A 108 2.48 -8.99 -13.83
CA LEU A 108 3.37 -10.13 -14.06
C LEU A 108 2.66 -11.48 -13.81
N GLU A 109 1.89 -11.56 -12.73
CA GLU A 109 1.09 -12.76 -12.42
C GLU A 109 0.06 -13.05 -13.53
N ASN A 110 -0.65 -12.01 -14.00
CA ASN A 110 -1.61 -12.15 -15.10
C ASN A 110 -0.95 -12.65 -16.38
N GLN A 111 0.23 -12.12 -16.73
CA GLN A 111 1.00 -12.57 -17.89
C GLN A 111 1.40 -14.05 -17.76
N MET A 112 1.84 -14.47 -16.56
CA MET A 112 2.21 -15.86 -16.31
C MET A 112 1.00 -16.80 -16.41
N LEU A 113 -0.14 -16.41 -15.85
CA LEU A 113 -1.39 -17.18 -15.96
C LEU A 113 -1.88 -17.27 -17.40
N GLN A 114 -1.77 -16.20 -18.17
CA GLN A 114 -2.13 -16.20 -19.59
C GLN A 114 -1.27 -17.21 -20.37
N LEU A 115 0.05 -17.24 -20.13
CA LEU A 115 0.93 -18.22 -20.77
C LEU A 115 0.57 -19.66 -20.42
N GLN A 116 0.20 -19.92 -19.15
CA GLN A 116 -0.26 -21.24 -18.73
C GLN A 116 -1.58 -21.62 -19.41
N LEU A 117 -2.53 -20.69 -19.47
CA LEU A 117 -3.81 -20.89 -20.14
C LEU A 117 -3.62 -21.21 -21.63
N ASP A 118 -2.77 -20.47 -22.31
CA ASP A 118 -2.46 -20.69 -23.73
C ASP A 118 -1.82 -22.07 -23.94
N SER A 119 -0.89 -22.47 -23.07
CA SER A 119 -0.29 -23.81 -23.11
C SER A 119 -1.32 -24.93 -22.92
N ILE A 120 -2.24 -24.78 -21.97
CA ILE A 120 -3.29 -25.77 -21.71
C ILE A 120 -4.26 -25.82 -22.89
N THR A 121 -4.66 -24.66 -23.41
CA THR A 121 -5.55 -24.53 -24.57
C THR A 121 -4.95 -25.23 -25.80
N ASN A 122 -3.68 -24.97 -26.09
CA ASN A 122 -2.98 -25.60 -27.21
C ASN A 122 -2.91 -27.12 -27.06
N LYS A 123 -2.62 -27.62 -25.84
CA LYS A 123 -2.61 -29.06 -25.56
C LYS A 123 -4.00 -29.67 -25.74
N SER A 124 -5.05 -29.01 -25.25
CA SER A 124 -6.43 -29.45 -25.39
C SER A 124 -6.84 -29.53 -26.86
N ASN A 125 -6.49 -28.52 -27.66
CA ASN A 125 -6.78 -28.50 -29.09
C ASN A 125 -6.07 -29.64 -29.83
N LEU A 126 -4.79 -29.89 -29.52
CA LEU A 126 -4.05 -31.01 -30.12
C LEU A 126 -4.71 -32.36 -29.80
N LEU A 127 -5.09 -32.57 -28.54
CA LEU A 127 -5.79 -33.78 -28.11
C LEU A 127 -7.17 -33.91 -28.76
N ALA A 128 -7.87 -32.79 -29.00
CA ALA A 128 -9.15 -32.79 -29.70
C ALA A 128 -8.98 -33.26 -31.15
N VAL A 129 -8.00 -32.71 -31.87
CA VAL A 129 -7.66 -33.13 -33.25
C VAL A 129 -7.31 -34.62 -33.30
N GLN A 130 -6.42 -35.09 -32.42
CA GLN A 130 -6.05 -36.51 -32.35
C GLN A 130 -7.26 -37.42 -32.06
N ASN A 131 -8.18 -36.99 -31.19
CA ASN A 131 -9.41 -37.74 -30.92
C ASN A 131 -10.33 -37.79 -32.13
N GLU A 132 -10.42 -36.71 -32.92
CA GLU A 132 -11.21 -36.70 -34.15
C GLU A 132 -10.62 -37.64 -35.21
N GLU A 133 -9.30 -37.63 -35.39
CA GLU A 133 -8.57 -38.55 -36.28
C GLU A 133 -8.82 -40.01 -35.88
N LEU A 134 -8.62 -40.36 -34.60
CA LEU A 134 -8.84 -41.71 -34.10
C LEU A 134 -10.31 -42.16 -34.25
N LYS A 135 -11.26 -41.25 -34.04
CA LYS A 135 -12.68 -41.54 -34.30
C LYS A 135 -12.96 -41.81 -35.78
N ALA A 136 -12.31 -41.08 -36.68
CA ALA A 136 -12.44 -41.30 -38.12
C ALA A 136 -11.82 -42.64 -38.54
N GLU A 137 -10.65 -43.01 -38.00
CA GLU A 137 -10.02 -44.31 -38.23
C GLU A 137 -10.86 -45.46 -37.69
N LEU A 138 -11.40 -45.33 -36.47
CA LEU A 138 -12.33 -46.32 -35.91
C LEU A 138 -13.57 -46.48 -36.77
N LYS A 139 -14.08 -45.39 -37.36
CA LYS A 139 -15.22 -45.47 -38.29
C LYS A 139 -14.83 -46.24 -39.56
N ARG A 140 -13.66 -45.96 -40.14
CA ARG A 140 -13.13 -46.68 -41.32
C ARG A 140 -12.92 -48.18 -41.05
N LEU A 141 -12.34 -48.53 -39.90
CA LEU A 141 -12.12 -49.93 -39.51
C LEU A 141 -13.42 -50.68 -39.17
N LYS A 142 -14.50 -49.95 -38.88
CA LYS A 142 -15.81 -50.50 -38.55
C LYS A 142 -16.77 -50.50 -39.75
N GLU A 143 -16.37 -49.93 -40.90
CA GLU A 143 -17.03 -50.27 -42.15
C GLU A 143 -16.86 -51.78 -42.37
N PRO A 144 -17.95 -52.53 -42.53
CA PRO A 144 -17.85 -53.94 -42.86
C PRO A 144 -17.09 -54.09 -44.18
N GLU A 145 -16.23 -55.12 -44.27
CA GLU A 145 -15.85 -55.71 -45.55
C GLU A 145 -17.13 -56.27 -46.19
N ASP A 146 -17.96 -55.40 -46.75
CA ASP A 146 -18.96 -55.79 -47.72
C ASP A 146 -18.21 -55.98 -49.04
N GLU A 147 -17.61 -57.16 -49.20
CA GLU A 147 -17.21 -57.85 -50.45
C GLU A 147 -16.05 -58.83 -50.18
N GLU A 148 -16.29 -59.90 -49.42
CA GLU A 148 -15.74 -61.21 -49.77
C GLU A 148 -16.87 -62.25 -49.70
N ASP A 149 -17.09 -62.88 -50.84
CA ASP A 149 -18.14 -63.82 -51.15
C ASP A 149 -18.29 -64.94 -50.09
N GLU A 150 -19.54 -65.26 -49.74
CA GLU A 150 -19.89 -66.50 -49.06
C GLU A 150 -19.56 -67.72 -49.96
N GLU A 151 -18.29 -68.11 -50.07
CA GLU A 151 -17.93 -69.43 -50.55
C GLU A 151 -17.83 -70.38 -49.35
N TYR A 152 -18.95 -71.07 -49.08
CA TYR A 152 -19.03 -72.16 -48.11
C TYR A 152 -17.97 -73.24 -48.48
N ILE A 153 -16.83 -73.25 -47.78
CA ILE A 153 -15.89 -74.36 -47.87
C ILE A 153 -16.49 -75.53 -47.08
N ASP A 154 -16.97 -76.53 -47.82
CA ASP A 154 -17.46 -77.81 -47.30
C ASP A 154 -16.31 -78.58 -46.62
N ILE A 155 -16.32 -78.56 -45.29
CA ILE A 155 -15.26 -79.11 -44.42
C ILE A 155 -15.34 -80.65 -44.37
N ASP A 156 -16.42 -81.25 -44.87
CA ASP A 156 -16.65 -82.69 -44.82
C ASP A 156 -15.79 -83.48 -45.83
N GLN A 157 -15.11 -82.82 -46.77
CA GLN A 157 -14.21 -83.48 -47.73
C GLN A 157 -12.80 -83.78 -47.20
N TYR A 158 -12.40 -83.23 -46.05
CA TYR A 158 -11.01 -83.33 -45.55
C TYR A 158 -10.81 -84.36 -44.41
N LEU A 159 -11.87 -85.02 -43.94
CA LEU A 159 -11.80 -85.93 -42.77
C LEU A 159 -12.13 -87.39 -43.14
N ASN A 160 -11.67 -87.88 -44.30
CA ASN A 160 -11.66 -89.32 -44.58
C ASN A 160 -10.55 -90.03 -43.76
N PHE A 161 -10.87 -90.35 -42.50
CA PHE A 161 -9.99 -91.08 -41.57
C PHE A 161 -10.01 -92.61 -41.74
N ASP A 162 -10.79 -93.16 -42.66
CA ASP A 162 -10.99 -94.61 -42.78
C ASP A 162 -9.83 -95.38 -43.44
N ASN A 163 -8.75 -94.72 -43.84
CA ASN A 163 -7.66 -95.35 -44.60
C ASN A 163 -6.34 -95.61 -43.83
N MET A 164 -6.32 -95.49 -42.50
CA MET A 164 -5.11 -95.73 -41.69
C MET A 164 -5.24 -96.91 -40.71
N ASN A 165 -5.74 -98.06 -41.18
CA ASN A 165 -5.54 -99.34 -40.48
C ASN A 165 -4.15 -99.90 -40.85
N PHE A 166 -3.10 -99.39 -40.17
CA PHE A 166 -1.76 -99.96 -40.25
C PHE A 166 -1.62 -101.08 -39.21
N SER A 167 -1.90 -102.31 -39.61
CA SER A 167 -1.67 -103.50 -38.79
C SER A 167 -0.16 -103.70 -38.56
N PRO A 168 0.34 -103.77 -37.32
CA PRO A 168 1.75 -104.06 -37.08
C PRO A 168 2.10 -105.48 -37.53
N SER A 169 3.17 -105.62 -38.32
CA SER A 169 3.72 -106.92 -38.71
C SER A 169 4.11 -107.71 -37.45
N ARG A 170 3.56 -108.93 -37.34
CA ARG A 170 4.11 -109.98 -36.48
C ARG A 170 5.52 -110.27 -37.00
N ASN A 171 6.53 -110.06 -36.16
CA ASN A 171 7.81 -110.73 -36.35
C ASN A 171 7.83 -111.97 -35.44
N ASP A 172 7.68 -113.11 -36.10
CA ASP A 172 8.01 -114.42 -35.58
C ASP A 172 9.54 -114.56 -35.50
N GLY A 173 10.03 -115.11 -34.39
CA GLY A 173 11.08 -116.12 -34.47
C GLY A 173 12.49 -115.78 -33.96
N ILE A 174 12.82 -116.53 -32.89
CA ILE A 174 14.09 -117.23 -32.55
C ILE A 174 15.21 -116.41 -31.88
#